data_AF-A0A524G1N2-F1
#
_entry.id   AF-A0A524G1N2-F1
#
_cell.length_a   1.000
_cell.length_b   1.000
_cell.length_c   1.000
_cell.angle_alpha   90.00
_cell.angle_beta   90.00
_cell.angle_gamma   90.00
#
_symmetry.space_group_name_H-M   'P 1'
#
loop_
_entity.id
_entity.type
_entity.pdbx_description
1 polymer ?
#
loop_
_entity_poly.entity_id
_entity_poly.type
_entity_poly.pdbx_seq_one_letter_code
_entity_poly.pdbx_strand_id
1 'polypeptide(L)'
;MSDEIMARKYEFFSWQGFIVGALLLLTSFIVQSLVSFPQIWQERALDYILFISVSSIIVGTASGSVLVYLYPPDQDVIGIAGLGSDDATQHLSLILVIIALLQPILSGFIFFYDYFGSDAFIFIWVLFGFAAPSLGLTASMFERSKEIASDLKVYFNMNTKLDMSSLGWLHSIGPRTATYRMGMLESAARRVKGLKISGHEIIKENDQLAMNT
;
A
#
# COMPACT_ATOMS: atom_id res chain seq x y z
N MET A 1 5.43 26.34 7.77
CA MET A 1 5.05 24.99 7.29
C MET A 1 5.33 25.01 5.79
N SER A 2 6.34 24.29 5.30
CA SER A 2 6.79 24.44 3.90
C SER A 2 5.79 23.83 2.92
N ASP A 3 5.66 24.41 1.73
CA ASP A 3 4.75 23.96 0.68
C ASP A 3 4.99 22.49 0.26
N GLU A 4 6.19 21.95 0.47
CA GLU A 4 6.50 20.51 0.34
C GLU A 4 5.69 19.62 1.29
N ILE A 5 5.41 20.08 2.52
CA ILE A 5 4.61 19.33 3.49
C ILE A 5 3.13 19.32 3.08
N MET A 6 2.66 20.41 2.45
CA MET A 6 1.31 20.49 1.88
C MET A 6 1.18 19.67 0.59
N ALA A 7 2.24 19.56 -0.23
CA ALA A 7 2.23 18.68 -1.41
C ALA A 7 2.16 17.19 -1.03
N ARG A 8 2.87 16.78 0.04
CA ARG A 8 2.81 15.40 0.56
C ARG A 8 1.52 15.06 1.32
N LYS A 9 0.69 16.05 1.68
CA LYS A 9 -0.65 15.82 2.26
C LYS A 9 -1.61 15.12 1.27
N TYR A 10 -1.34 15.19 -0.03
CA TYR A 10 -2.24 14.70 -1.08
C TYR A 10 -1.69 13.52 -1.89
N GLU A 11 -0.55 12.93 -1.52
CA GLU A 11 -0.09 11.69 -2.15
C GLU A 11 -0.87 10.48 -1.61
N PHE A 12 -2.12 10.35 -2.06
CA PHE A 12 -2.99 9.21 -1.79
C PHE A 12 -2.63 7.98 -2.65
N PHE A 13 -1.53 8.05 -3.37
CA PHE A 13 -1.08 7.03 -4.29
C PHE A 13 0.38 6.71 -4.03
N SER A 14 0.67 5.49 -3.61
CA SER A 14 2.05 5.01 -3.49
C SER A 14 2.55 4.57 -4.86
N TRP A 15 3.47 5.35 -5.41
CA TRP A 15 4.20 4.97 -6.62
C TRP A 15 4.98 3.67 -6.43
N GLN A 16 5.55 3.45 -5.24
CA GLN A 16 6.25 2.20 -4.95
C GLN A 16 5.28 1.01 -4.97
N GLY A 17 4.12 1.12 -4.34
CA GLY A 17 3.08 0.09 -4.36
C GLY A 17 2.57 -0.19 -5.78
N PHE A 18 2.37 0.87 -6.58
CA PHE A 18 2.01 0.75 -8.00
C PHE A 18 3.05 -0.02 -8.80
N ILE A 19 4.31 0.41 -8.73
CA ILE A 19 5.42 -0.20 -9.48
C ILE A 19 5.58 -1.66 -9.09
N VAL A 20 5.58 -1.97 -7.78
CA VAL A 20 5.72 -3.35 -7.29
C VAL A 20 4.56 -4.23 -7.77
N GLY A 21 3.31 -3.77 -7.61
CA GLY A 21 2.13 -4.52 -8.05
C GLY A 21 2.13 -4.77 -9.57
N ALA A 22 2.40 -3.74 -10.36
CA ALA A 22 2.44 -3.82 -11.82
C ALA A 22 3.57 -4.75 -12.30
N LEU A 23 4.78 -4.60 -11.77
CA LEU A 23 5.93 -5.41 -12.19
C LEU A 23 5.77 -6.88 -11.81
N LEU A 24 5.21 -7.17 -10.63
CA LEU A 24 4.97 -8.56 -10.21
C LEU A 24 3.98 -9.24 -11.15
N LEU A 25 2.87 -8.59 -11.49
CA LEU A 25 1.91 -9.16 -12.42
C LEU A 25 2.51 -9.31 -13.84
N LEU A 26 3.17 -8.27 -14.33
CA LEU A 26 3.80 -8.27 -15.65
C LEU A 26 4.81 -9.41 -15.77
N THR A 27 5.71 -9.52 -14.80
CA THR A 27 6.74 -10.57 -14.77
C THR A 27 6.10 -11.94 -14.63
N SER A 28 5.06 -12.08 -13.80
CA SER A 28 4.32 -13.35 -13.67
C SER A 28 3.75 -13.81 -15.01
N PHE A 29 3.10 -12.93 -15.78
CA PHE A 29 2.56 -13.30 -17.09
C PHE A 29 3.64 -13.58 -18.14
N ILE A 30 4.73 -12.80 -18.14
CA ILE A 30 5.85 -13.06 -19.04
C ILE A 30 6.42 -14.45 -18.74
N VAL A 31 6.72 -14.76 -17.48
CA VAL A 31 7.27 -16.07 -17.10
C VAL A 31 6.26 -17.19 -17.40
N GLN A 32 4.97 -17.00 -17.09
CA GLN A 32 3.91 -17.95 -17.42
C GLN A 32 3.90 -18.26 -18.92
N SER A 33 3.85 -17.23 -19.78
CA SER A 33 3.79 -17.44 -21.23
C SER A 33 5.02 -18.14 -21.77
N LEU A 34 6.21 -17.85 -21.24
CA LEU A 34 7.45 -18.51 -21.67
C LEU A 34 7.50 -20.00 -21.26
N VAL A 35 6.90 -20.35 -20.12
CA VAL A 35 6.90 -21.73 -19.60
C VAL A 35 5.76 -22.55 -20.19
N SER A 36 4.54 -22.01 -20.23
CA SER A 36 3.33 -22.77 -20.53
C SER A 36 2.92 -22.69 -22.02
N PHE A 37 3.13 -21.56 -22.69
CA PHE A 37 2.66 -21.35 -24.06
C PHE A 37 3.49 -20.31 -24.85
N PRO A 38 4.78 -20.59 -25.12
CA PRO A 38 5.68 -19.61 -25.75
C PRO A 38 5.23 -19.18 -27.17
N GLN A 39 4.40 -19.97 -27.84
CA GLN A 39 3.87 -19.70 -29.17
C GLN A 39 3.02 -18.41 -29.23
N ILE A 40 2.46 -17.96 -28.11
CA ILE A 40 1.67 -16.72 -28.04
C ILE A 40 2.45 -15.49 -28.53
N TRP A 41 3.78 -15.50 -28.36
CA TRP A 41 4.68 -14.43 -28.80
C TRP A 41 4.94 -14.41 -30.31
N GLN A 42 4.55 -15.46 -31.03
CA GLN A 42 4.65 -15.53 -32.48
C GLN A 42 3.27 -15.31 -33.11
N GLU A 43 2.24 -15.91 -32.53
CA GLU A 43 0.88 -15.92 -33.10
C GLU A 43 0.10 -14.66 -32.73
N ARG A 44 0.23 -14.15 -31.50
CA ARG A 44 -0.62 -13.09 -30.94
C ARG A 44 0.14 -12.09 -30.07
N ALA A 45 1.38 -11.79 -30.44
CA ALA A 45 2.29 -10.96 -29.64
C ALA A 45 1.70 -9.61 -29.24
N LEU A 46 1.14 -8.87 -30.20
CA LEU A 46 0.61 -7.52 -29.97
C LEU A 46 -0.59 -7.54 -29.02
N ASP A 47 -1.54 -8.45 -29.25
CA ASP A 47 -2.71 -8.64 -28.38
C ASP A 47 -2.27 -9.00 -26.95
N TYR A 48 -1.28 -9.89 -26.83
CA TYR A 48 -0.80 -10.35 -25.55
C TYR A 48 -0.04 -9.26 -24.80
N ILE A 49 0.81 -8.48 -25.48
CA ILE A 49 1.51 -7.32 -24.91
C ILE A 49 0.49 -6.30 -24.39
N LEU A 50 -0.57 -6.02 -25.16
CA LEU A 50 -1.62 -5.11 -24.73
C LEU A 50 -2.33 -5.65 -23.49
N PHE A 51 -2.69 -6.93 -23.49
CA PHE A 51 -3.34 -7.60 -22.37
C PHE A 51 -2.50 -7.55 -21.08
N ILE A 52 -1.22 -7.95 -21.13
CA ILE A 52 -0.36 -7.95 -19.93
C ILE A 52 -0.11 -6.52 -19.45
N SER A 53 0.01 -5.54 -20.37
CA SER A 53 0.21 -4.12 -20.01
C SER A 53 -1.01 -3.56 -19.29
N VAL A 54 -2.20 -3.73 -19.86
CA VAL A 54 -3.46 -3.24 -19.26
C VAL A 54 -3.71 -3.92 -17.91
N SER A 55 -3.56 -5.24 -17.83
CA SER A 55 -3.78 -5.98 -16.60
C SER A 55 -2.78 -5.54 -15.50
N SER A 56 -1.52 -5.32 -15.88
CA SER A 56 -0.48 -4.85 -14.94
C SER A 56 -0.74 -3.44 -14.45
N ILE A 57 -1.25 -2.55 -15.31
CA ILE A 57 -1.66 -1.20 -14.91
C ILE A 57 -2.84 -1.25 -13.93
N ILE A 58 -3.83 -2.11 -14.17
CA ILE A 58 -4.99 -2.27 -13.28
C ILE A 58 -4.54 -2.77 -11.90
N VAL A 59 -3.73 -3.82 -11.84
CA VAL A 59 -3.21 -4.37 -10.58
C VAL A 59 -2.28 -3.38 -9.87
N GLY A 60 -1.40 -2.70 -10.62
CA GLY A 60 -0.57 -1.63 -10.09
C GLY A 60 -1.42 -0.52 -9.49
N THR A 61 -2.46 -0.07 -10.18
CA THR A 61 -3.34 1.00 -9.71
C THR A 61 -4.02 0.61 -8.39
N ALA A 62 -4.60 -0.59 -8.33
CA ALA A 62 -5.18 -1.11 -7.09
C ALA A 62 -4.16 -1.22 -5.95
N SER A 63 -2.91 -1.57 -6.26
CA SER A 63 -1.81 -1.66 -5.28
C SER A 63 -1.32 -0.28 -4.81
N GLY A 64 -1.32 0.72 -5.68
CA GLY A 64 -0.87 2.09 -5.39
C GLY A 64 -1.93 2.93 -4.68
N SER A 65 -3.21 2.74 -5.01
CA SER A 65 -4.35 3.44 -4.40
C SER A 65 -4.60 3.09 -2.92
N VAL A 66 -3.71 2.31 -2.31
CA VAL A 66 -3.80 1.81 -0.93
C VAL A 66 -3.85 2.91 0.14
N LEU A 67 -3.28 4.08 -0.13
CA LEU A 67 -3.29 5.17 0.84
C LEU A 67 -4.65 5.88 0.93
N VAL A 68 -5.45 5.85 -0.16
CA VAL A 68 -6.88 6.23 -0.13
C VAL A 68 -7.66 5.33 0.84
N TYR A 69 -7.22 4.09 1.07
CA TYR A 69 -7.96 3.07 1.82
C TYR A 69 -7.76 3.12 3.35
N LEU A 70 -6.74 3.85 3.82
CA LEU A 70 -6.40 3.92 5.25
C LEU A 70 -6.65 5.30 5.87
N TYR A 71 -6.67 6.34 5.02
CA TYR A 71 -6.86 7.72 5.43
C TYR A 71 -7.90 8.40 4.53
N PRO A 72 -9.05 8.84 5.09
CA PRO A 72 -10.02 9.62 4.32
C PRO A 72 -9.40 10.95 3.88
N PRO A 73 -9.90 11.52 2.78
CA PRO A 73 -9.32 12.68 2.09
C PRO A 73 -9.26 13.98 2.92
N ASP A 74 -9.94 14.03 4.06
CA ASP A 74 -10.14 15.22 4.88
C ASP A 74 -9.41 15.14 6.23
N GLN A 75 -8.11 14.88 6.23
CA GLN A 75 -7.33 14.92 7.48
C GLN A 75 -6.05 15.71 7.33
N ASP A 76 -6.18 17.01 7.61
CA ASP A 76 -5.07 17.90 7.93
C ASP A 76 -4.21 17.32 9.06
N VAL A 77 -2.90 17.42 8.88
CA VAL A 77 -1.80 16.95 9.74
C VAL A 77 -2.00 17.23 11.25
N ILE A 78 -2.79 18.23 11.62
CA ILE A 78 -3.36 18.47 12.94
C ILE A 78 -4.54 19.42 12.66
N GLY A 79 -5.77 18.91 12.80
CA GLY A 79 -7.00 19.71 12.91
C GLY A 79 -7.48 20.46 11.67
N ILE A 80 -8.77 20.24 11.36
CA ILE A 80 -9.73 21.05 10.60
C ILE A 80 -10.18 20.46 9.25
N ALA A 81 -11.51 20.30 9.17
CA ALA A 81 -12.42 19.94 8.07
C ALA A 81 -12.21 18.57 7.40
N GLY A 82 -13.20 17.68 7.30
CA GLY A 82 -14.62 17.77 7.63
C GLY A 82 -15.51 17.03 6.63
N LEU A 83 -15.08 15.88 6.11
CA LEU A 83 -15.93 14.93 5.38
C LEU A 83 -15.49 13.51 5.76
N GLY A 84 -16.46 12.71 6.16
CA GLY A 84 -16.25 11.40 6.73
C GLY A 84 -15.40 10.50 5.85
N SER A 85 -14.69 9.59 6.50
CA SER A 85 -14.39 8.26 5.94
C SER A 85 -15.72 7.54 5.68
N ASP A 86 -16.49 8.01 4.70
CA ASP A 86 -17.74 7.40 4.29
C ASP A 86 -17.41 6.03 3.68
N ASP A 87 -18.21 5.04 4.07
CA ASP A 87 -18.20 3.65 3.60
C ASP A 87 -17.94 3.51 2.09
N ALA A 88 -18.33 4.52 1.29
CA ALA A 88 -18.05 4.64 -0.13
C ALA A 88 -16.56 4.46 -0.52
N THR A 89 -15.61 5.02 0.24
CA THR A 89 -14.17 4.89 -0.06
C THR A 89 -13.66 3.47 0.19
N GLN A 90 -14.19 2.79 1.21
CA GLN A 90 -13.91 1.38 1.51
C GLN A 90 -14.57 0.44 0.49
N HIS A 91 -15.79 0.74 0.05
CA HIS A 91 -16.46 -0.01 -1.01
C HIS A 91 -15.72 0.12 -2.35
N LEU A 92 -15.27 1.33 -2.71
CA LEU A 92 -14.48 1.57 -3.91
C LEU A 92 -13.13 0.83 -3.85
N SER A 93 -12.51 0.77 -2.67
CA SER A 93 -11.32 -0.06 -2.42
C SER A 93 -11.56 -1.54 -2.70
N LEU A 94 -12.62 -2.08 -2.09
CA LEU A 94 -12.97 -3.49 -2.26
C LEU A 94 -13.25 -3.81 -3.73
N ILE A 95 -13.95 -2.92 -4.44
CA ILE A 95 -14.20 -3.06 -5.87
C ILE A 95 -12.89 -3.06 -6.66
N LEU A 96 -11.96 -2.15 -6.38
CA LEU A 96 -10.66 -2.11 -7.07
C LEU A 96 -9.83 -3.37 -6.82
N VAL A 97 -9.82 -3.89 -5.59
CA VAL A 97 -9.14 -5.15 -5.27
C VAL A 97 -9.80 -6.33 -6.00
N ILE A 98 -11.13 -6.41 -6.00
CA ILE A 98 -11.86 -7.45 -6.72
C ILE A 98 -11.56 -7.37 -8.23
N ILE A 99 -11.56 -6.17 -8.81
CA ILE A 99 -11.21 -5.96 -10.21
C ILE A 99 -9.76 -6.41 -10.47
N ALA A 100 -8.81 -6.03 -9.63
CA ALA A 100 -7.40 -6.41 -9.77
C ALA A 100 -7.17 -7.94 -9.68
N LEU A 101 -7.98 -8.65 -8.89
CA LEU A 101 -7.91 -10.11 -8.79
C LEU A 101 -8.60 -10.80 -9.96
N LEU A 102 -9.79 -10.33 -10.35
CA LEU A 102 -10.63 -11.01 -11.35
C LEU A 102 -10.26 -10.65 -12.78
N GLN A 103 -9.97 -9.38 -13.09
CA GLN A 103 -9.78 -8.92 -14.45
C GLN A 103 -8.64 -9.63 -15.19
N PRO A 104 -7.44 -9.83 -14.61
CA PRO A 104 -6.36 -10.50 -15.32
C PRO A 104 -6.72 -11.94 -15.70
N ILE A 105 -7.43 -12.65 -14.82
CA ILE A 105 -7.85 -14.04 -15.05
C ILE A 105 -8.98 -14.10 -16.07
N LEU A 106 -10.05 -13.31 -15.88
CA LEU A 106 -11.20 -13.28 -16.78
C LEU A 106 -10.79 -12.87 -18.19
N SER A 107 -10.01 -11.81 -18.33
CA SER A 107 -9.53 -11.37 -19.63
C SER A 107 -8.57 -12.39 -20.26
N GLY A 108 -7.73 -13.06 -19.47
CA GLY A 108 -6.90 -14.16 -19.94
C GLY A 108 -7.74 -15.29 -20.55
N PHE A 109 -8.76 -15.77 -19.84
CA PHE A 109 -9.63 -16.84 -20.35
C PHE A 109 -10.54 -16.40 -21.51
N ILE A 110 -11.04 -15.16 -21.52
CA ILE A 110 -11.94 -14.67 -22.58
C ILE A 110 -11.17 -14.48 -23.89
N PHE A 111 -9.99 -13.85 -23.83
CA PHE A 111 -9.25 -13.48 -25.04
C PHE A 111 -8.20 -14.51 -25.45
N PHE A 112 -7.72 -15.34 -24.54
CA PHE A 112 -6.62 -16.31 -24.76
C PHE A 112 -6.98 -17.71 -24.27
N TYR A 113 -8.24 -18.11 -24.44
CA TYR A 113 -8.78 -19.40 -23.97
C TYR A 113 -7.89 -20.60 -24.34
N ASP A 114 -7.45 -20.70 -25.58
CA ASP A 114 -6.66 -21.86 -26.06
C ASP A 114 -5.31 -21.99 -25.34
N TYR A 115 -4.76 -20.87 -24.85
CA TYR A 115 -3.50 -20.84 -24.10
C TYR A 115 -3.73 -21.04 -22.59
N PHE A 116 -4.69 -20.30 -22.01
CA PHE A 116 -4.96 -20.36 -20.57
C PHE A 116 -5.68 -21.66 -20.15
N GLY A 117 -6.55 -22.18 -21.01
CA GLY A 117 -7.28 -23.43 -20.79
C GLY A 117 -6.42 -24.68 -20.94
N SER A 118 -5.27 -24.58 -21.62
CA SER A 118 -4.31 -25.69 -21.78
C SER A 118 -3.12 -25.63 -20.83
N ASP A 119 -2.99 -24.55 -20.03
CA ASP A 119 -1.91 -24.37 -19.07
C ASP A 119 -2.07 -25.28 -17.84
N ALA A 120 -1.23 -26.32 -17.77
CA ALA A 120 -1.21 -27.28 -16.66
C ALA A 120 -0.89 -26.62 -15.30
N PHE A 121 -0.24 -25.46 -15.29
CA PHE A 121 0.17 -24.75 -14.07
C PHE A 121 -0.70 -23.53 -13.77
N ILE A 122 -1.87 -23.39 -14.42
CA ILE A 122 -2.72 -22.21 -14.30
C ILE A 122 -3.06 -21.84 -12.85
N PHE A 123 -3.29 -22.82 -11.99
CA PHE A 123 -3.58 -22.58 -10.57
C PHE A 123 -2.43 -21.91 -9.82
N ILE A 124 -1.18 -22.26 -10.15
CA ILE A 124 0.02 -21.66 -9.55
C ILE A 124 0.11 -20.20 -9.97
N TRP A 125 -0.11 -19.91 -11.26
CA TRP A 125 -0.07 -18.56 -11.80
C TRP A 125 -1.19 -17.67 -11.26
N VAL A 126 -2.39 -18.23 -11.05
CA VAL A 126 -3.50 -17.54 -10.38
C VAL A 126 -3.13 -17.16 -8.95
N LEU A 127 -2.50 -18.06 -8.19
CA LEU A 127 -2.06 -17.76 -6.82
C LEU A 127 -0.97 -16.68 -6.79
N PHE A 128 0.00 -16.72 -7.72
CA PHE A 128 0.99 -15.65 -7.85
C PHE A 128 0.36 -14.31 -8.25
N GLY A 129 -0.60 -14.32 -9.16
CA GLY A 129 -1.37 -13.15 -9.55
C GLY A 129 -2.14 -12.55 -8.37
N PHE A 130 -2.69 -13.39 -7.49
CA PHE A 130 -3.38 -12.94 -6.27
C PHE A 130 -2.42 -12.36 -5.22
N ALA A 131 -1.17 -12.82 -5.18
CA ALA A 131 -0.16 -12.29 -4.28
C ALA A 131 0.33 -10.89 -4.69
N ALA A 132 0.29 -10.55 -5.99
CA ALA A 132 0.82 -9.28 -6.51
C ALA A 132 0.15 -8.03 -5.88
N PRO A 133 -1.20 -7.91 -5.81
CA PRO A 133 -1.86 -6.82 -5.09
C PRO A 133 -1.45 -6.74 -3.62
N SER A 134 -1.35 -7.87 -2.91
CA SER A 134 -1.00 -7.91 -1.49
C SER A 134 0.44 -7.47 -1.22
N LEU A 135 1.38 -7.87 -2.09
CA LEU A 135 2.78 -7.47 -1.99
C LEU A 135 2.98 -5.99 -2.36
N GLY A 136 2.27 -5.49 -3.38
CA GLY A 136 2.26 -4.07 -3.72
C GLY A 136 1.69 -3.21 -2.58
N LEU A 137 0.59 -3.66 -1.97
CA LEU A 137 0.01 -3.05 -0.77
C LEU A 137 0.99 -3.03 0.40
N THR A 138 1.70 -4.14 0.63
CA THR A 138 2.72 -4.22 1.68
C THR A 138 3.86 -3.24 1.42
N ALA A 139 4.33 -3.12 0.17
CA ALA A 139 5.37 -2.16 -0.19
C ALA A 139 4.94 -0.71 0.07
N SER A 140 3.69 -0.35 -0.27
CA SER A 140 3.09 0.96 0.03
C SER A 140 3.07 1.25 1.54
N MET A 141 2.68 0.27 2.36
CA MET A 141 2.69 0.42 3.82
C MET A 141 4.11 0.60 4.39
N PHE A 142 5.11 -0.08 3.84
CA PHE A 142 6.50 0.08 4.25
C PHE A 142 7.06 1.46 3.89
N GLU A 143 6.76 1.97 2.70
CA GLU A 143 7.11 3.33 2.27
C GLU A 143 6.52 4.34 3.25
N ARG A 144 5.22 4.25 3.52
CA ARG A 144 4.54 5.17 4.43
C ARG A 144 5.05 5.10 5.86
N SER A 145 5.37 3.90 6.35
CA SER A 145 5.97 3.73 7.69
C SER A 145 7.32 4.44 7.80
N LYS A 146 8.12 4.51 6.72
CA LYS A 146 9.38 5.27 6.70
C LYS A 146 9.14 6.77 6.74
N GLU A 147 8.13 7.27 6.03
CA GLU A 147 7.76 8.69 6.03
C GLU A 147 7.29 9.12 7.41
N ILE A 148 6.37 8.37 8.05
CA ILE A 148 5.92 8.63 9.41
C ILE A 148 7.11 8.63 10.38
N ALA A 149 8.05 7.69 10.22
CA ALA A 149 9.26 7.67 11.05
C ALA A 149 10.15 8.92 10.83
N SER A 150 10.19 9.47 9.62
CA SER A 150 10.86 10.74 9.32
C SER A 150 10.16 11.91 10.01
N ASP A 151 8.83 11.95 9.95
CA ASP A 151 8.04 13.00 10.60
C ASP A 151 8.18 12.95 12.12
N LEU A 152 8.19 11.74 12.71
CA LEU A 152 8.46 11.55 14.14
C LEU A 152 9.85 12.07 14.51
N LYS A 153 10.90 11.81 13.72
CA LYS A 153 12.24 12.38 13.99
C LYS A 153 12.20 13.90 14.05
N VAL A 154 11.51 14.54 13.10
CA VAL A 154 11.37 16.00 13.07
C VAL A 154 10.59 16.51 14.28
N TYR A 155 9.48 15.86 14.63
CA TYR A 155 8.66 16.22 15.78
C TYR A 155 9.43 16.14 17.10
N PHE A 156 10.17 15.05 17.33
CA PHE A 156 10.96 14.82 18.55
C PHE A 156 12.29 15.59 18.60
N ASN A 157 12.59 16.42 17.59
CA ASN A 157 13.64 17.42 17.72
C ASN A 157 13.24 18.55 18.67
N MET A 158 11.94 18.90 18.71
CA MET A 158 11.42 20.00 19.54
C MET A 158 10.54 19.50 20.70
N ASN A 159 10.09 18.25 20.66
CA ASN A 159 9.18 17.67 21.65
C ASN A 159 9.82 16.46 22.34
N THR A 160 9.44 16.21 23.59
CA THR A 160 9.92 15.07 24.39
C THR A 160 8.93 13.92 24.45
N LYS A 161 7.65 14.18 24.15
CA LYS A 161 6.56 13.23 24.26
C LYS A 161 5.49 13.53 23.21
N LEU A 162 4.87 12.46 22.70
CA LEU A 162 3.66 12.49 21.89
C LEU A 162 2.62 11.59 22.55
N ASP A 163 1.48 12.15 22.95
CA ASP A 163 0.35 11.41 23.50
C ASP A 163 -0.63 11.03 22.37
N MET A 164 -0.68 9.73 22.04
CA MET A 164 -1.54 9.21 20.98
C MET A 164 -3.02 9.31 21.32
N SER A 165 -3.39 9.34 22.61
CA SER A 165 -4.79 9.47 23.04
C SER A 165 -5.37 10.86 22.76
N SER A 166 -4.50 11.87 22.71
CA SER A 166 -4.84 13.25 22.38
C SER A 166 -5.04 13.49 20.87
N LEU A 167 -4.64 12.52 20.04
CA LEU A 167 -4.74 12.62 18.59
C LEU A 167 -6.16 12.31 18.15
N GLY A 168 -6.98 13.35 18.03
CA GLY A 168 -8.38 13.24 17.60
C GLY A 168 -8.56 12.44 16.31
N TRP A 169 -7.63 12.53 15.35
CA TRP A 169 -7.66 11.77 14.09
C TRP A 169 -7.41 10.26 14.27
N LEU A 170 -6.81 9.85 15.37
CA LEU A 170 -6.52 8.46 15.70
C LEU A 170 -7.77 7.77 16.29
N HIS A 171 -8.69 8.56 16.87
CA HIS A 171 -9.91 8.07 17.54
C HIS A 171 -11.22 8.50 16.86
N SER A 172 -11.20 9.44 15.91
CA SER A 172 -12.39 9.97 15.23
C SER A 172 -12.99 9.04 14.16
N ILE A 173 -12.37 7.87 13.93
CA ILE A 173 -12.84 6.86 12.99
C ILE A 173 -13.09 5.57 13.77
N GLY A 174 -14.02 4.73 13.28
CA GLY A 174 -14.40 3.48 13.91
C GLY A 174 -13.22 2.63 14.45
N PRO A 175 -13.44 1.83 15.50
CA PRO A 175 -12.39 1.26 16.36
C PRO A 175 -11.34 0.42 15.61
N ARG A 176 -11.70 -0.20 14.49
CA ARG A 176 -10.79 -0.99 13.66
C ARG A 176 -9.72 -0.14 12.98
N THR A 177 -10.12 1.00 12.42
CA THR A 177 -9.22 1.93 11.71
C THR A 177 -8.31 2.64 12.69
N ALA A 178 -8.83 3.00 13.88
CA ALA A 178 -8.05 3.54 14.99
C ALA A 178 -6.91 2.60 15.39
N THR A 179 -7.23 1.32 15.62
CA THR A 179 -6.25 0.28 15.98
C THR A 179 -5.16 0.14 14.91
N TYR A 180 -5.56 0.16 13.64
CA TYR A 180 -4.62 0.02 12.53
C TYR A 180 -3.65 1.21 12.42
N ARG A 181 -4.17 2.44 12.56
CA ARG A 181 -3.37 3.67 12.57
C ARG A 181 -2.40 3.73 13.74
N MET A 182 -2.87 3.33 14.92
CA MET A 182 -2.03 3.22 16.11
C MET A 182 -0.87 2.24 15.86
N GLY A 183 -1.17 1.06 15.33
CA GLY A 183 -0.15 0.07 14.95
C GLY A 183 0.87 0.59 13.93
N MET A 184 0.43 1.39 12.94
CA MET A 184 1.35 2.03 11.99
C MET A 184 2.27 3.04 12.67
N LEU A 185 1.73 3.88 13.56
CA LEU A 185 2.49 4.90 14.29
C LEU A 185 3.50 4.25 15.24
N GLU A 186 3.09 3.20 15.96
CA GLU A 186 3.97 2.39 16.81
C GLU A 186 5.08 1.72 16.02
N SER A 187 4.74 1.08 14.89
CA SER A 187 5.71 0.44 14.00
C SER A 187 6.73 1.45 13.44
N ALA A 188 6.27 2.65 13.09
CA ALA A 188 7.14 3.74 12.65
C ALA A 188 8.04 4.26 13.79
N ALA A 189 7.49 4.44 15.00
CA ALA A 189 8.23 4.91 16.17
C ALA A 189 9.39 3.96 16.53
N ARG A 190 9.17 2.64 16.46
CA ARG A 190 10.23 1.63 16.69
C ARG A 190 11.41 1.72 15.73
N ARG A 191 11.25 2.37 14.57
CA ARG A 191 12.32 2.58 13.57
C ARG A 191 13.15 3.83 13.85
N VAL A 192 12.73 4.66 14.79
CA VAL A 192 13.44 5.87 15.19
C VAL A 192 14.26 5.58 16.44
N LYS A 193 15.58 5.75 16.36
CA LYS A 193 16.48 5.57 17.50
C LYS A 193 16.15 6.59 18.59
N GLY A 194 16.13 6.14 19.85
CA GLY A 194 15.85 6.98 21.01
C GLY A 194 14.37 7.33 21.18
N LEU A 195 13.45 6.64 20.51
CA LEU A 195 12.01 6.71 20.83
C LEU A 195 11.55 5.39 21.45
N LYS A 196 10.73 5.51 22.49
CA LYS A 196 10.12 4.38 23.19
C LYS A 196 8.61 4.54 23.25
N ILE A 197 7.90 3.43 23.07
CA ILE A 197 6.45 3.37 23.27
C ILE A 197 6.19 3.01 24.73
N SER A 198 5.35 3.79 25.40
CA SER A 198 4.94 3.60 26.78
C SER A 198 3.42 3.78 26.90
N GLY A 199 2.66 2.68 26.84
CA GLY A 199 1.20 2.74 26.78
C GLY A 199 0.73 3.47 25.53
N HIS A 200 -0.03 4.56 25.70
CA HIS A 200 -0.53 5.40 24.60
C HIS A 200 0.45 6.52 24.21
N GLU A 201 1.69 6.48 24.68
CA GLU A 201 2.64 7.57 24.50
C GLU A 201 3.88 7.10 23.74
N ILE A 202 4.41 7.98 22.89
CA ILE A 202 5.74 7.85 22.32
C ILE A 202 6.61 8.88 23.03
N ILE A 203 7.72 8.44 23.63
CA ILE A 203 8.58 9.27 24.47
C ILE A 203 10.00 9.22 23.92
N LYS A 204 10.69 10.35 23.95
CA LYS A 204 12.12 10.42 23.66
C LYS A 204 12.91 9.85 24.83
N GLU A 205 13.69 8.80 24.59
CA GLU A 205 14.65 8.29 25.55
C GLU A 205 15.74 9.35 25.72
N ASN A 206 15.90 9.86 26.93
CA ASN A 206 17.06 10.67 27.26
C ASN A 206 18.26 9.74 27.38
N ASP A 207 19.33 10.01 26.64
CA ASP A 207 20.66 9.35 26.74
C ASP A 207 21.36 9.61 28.11
N GLN A 208 20.62 9.83 29.20
CA GLN A 208 21.17 10.11 30.54
C GLN A 208 21.49 8.84 31.35
N LEU A 209 21.38 7.64 30.79
CA LEU A 209 21.78 6.39 31.44
C LEU A 209 23.05 5.79 30.82
N ALA A 210 24.12 6.58 30.76
CA ALA A 210 25.49 6.08 30.54
C ALA A 210 26.56 7.05 31.08
N MET A 211 26.35 7.70 32.23
CA MET A 211 27.45 8.27 33.03
C MET A 211 27.20 8.00 34.52
N ASN A 212 27.30 6.74 34.91
CA ASN A 212 27.71 6.39 36.28
C ASN A 212 29.15 5.89 36.18
N THR A 213 30.08 6.84 36.17
CA THR A 213 31.46 6.66 36.68
C THR A 213 31.49 7.02 38.15
#